data_AF-A0A2B7YI61-F1
#
_entry.id   AF-A0A2B7YI61-F1
#
_cell.length_a   1.000
_cell.length_b   1.000
_cell.length_c   1.000
_cell.angle_alpha   90.00
_cell.angle_beta   90.00
_cell.angle_gamma   90.00
#
_symmetry.space_group_name_H-M   'P 1'
#
loop_
_entity.id
_entity.type
_entity.pdbx_description
1 polymer ?
#
loop_
_entity_poly.entity_id
_entity_poly.type
_entity_poly.pdbx_seq_one_letter_code
_entity_poly.pdbx_strand_id
1 'polypeptide(L)'
;MVLVLKEKSTKGVEFMEVKINRKTIKDTDFNGNTELLLEEIVYQSLNEDDVVMMERLRLVFNFLVNYTKTITDNTFTPPFNFDDVKTDRDKLELVIEQYKLTKYMVSGGAIAKKDYMKYLEELELYETFSKDKAIMTMIDYKIARFSNEIFEEMGVKIIDRLDNGAVILQDMGLYKN
;
A
#
# COMPACT_ATOMS: atom_id res chain seq x y z
N MET A 1 1.79 -13.85 11.38
CA MET A 1 0.72 -12.90 11.75
C MET A 1 -0.53 -13.65 12.21
N VAL A 2 -0.85 -13.62 13.52
CA VAL A 2 -2.16 -14.08 14.00
C VAL A 2 -3.02 -12.83 14.14
N LEU A 3 -3.90 -12.56 13.17
CA LEU A 3 -4.95 -11.56 13.34
C LEU A 3 -5.95 -12.13 14.34
N VAL A 4 -5.81 -11.77 15.62
CA VAL A 4 -6.87 -12.01 16.59
C VAL A 4 -7.80 -10.80 16.55
N LEU A 5 -8.77 -10.83 15.65
CA LEU A 5 -9.97 -9.99 15.77
C LEU A 5 -10.76 -10.54 16.96
N LYS A 6 -10.48 -10.05 18.18
CA LYS A 6 -11.32 -10.39 19.33
C LYS A 6 -12.61 -9.60 19.22
N GLU A 7 -13.64 -10.19 18.63
CA GLU A 7 -15.00 -9.79 18.95
C GLU A 7 -15.23 -10.08 20.45
N LYS A 8 -15.41 -9.03 21.24
CA LYS A 8 -16.02 -9.12 22.55
C LYS A 8 -17.28 -8.27 22.55
N SER A 9 -18.42 -8.94 22.39
CA SER A 9 -19.71 -8.32 22.64
C SER A 9 -19.90 -8.10 24.14
N THR A 10 -20.27 -6.88 24.53
CA THR A 10 -21.38 -6.58 25.45
C THR A 10 -21.48 -5.08 25.67
N LYS A 11 -22.55 -4.47 25.12
CA LYS A 11 -23.10 -3.13 25.40
C LYS A 11 -22.30 -1.91 24.88
N GLY A 12 -22.69 -1.42 23.71
CA GLY A 12 -22.60 0.00 23.32
C GLY A 12 -21.20 0.51 22.94
N VAL A 13 -20.99 0.63 21.62
CA VAL A 13 -19.76 1.10 20.93
C VAL A 13 -18.61 0.07 21.01
N GLU A 14 -18.40 -0.63 19.89
CA GLU A 14 -17.27 -1.54 19.68
C GLU A 14 -16.02 -0.73 19.35
N PHE A 15 -14.91 -1.03 20.03
CA PHE A 15 -13.61 -0.43 19.77
C PHE A 15 -12.65 -1.51 19.24
N MET A 16 -12.00 -1.24 18.11
CA MET A 16 -11.00 -2.12 17.52
C MET A 16 -9.62 -1.89 18.15
N GLU A 17 -9.02 -2.96 18.69
CA GLU A 17 -7.62 -2.99 19.13
C GLU A 17 -6.87 -4.09 18.39
N VAL A 18 -5.78 -3.72 17.69
CA VAL A 18 -4.92 -4.67 16.97
C VAL A 18 -3.47 -4.46 17.35
N LYS A 19 -2.72 -5.55 17.49
CA LYS A 19 -1.27 -5.50 17.70
C LYS A 19 -0.53 -5.93 16.45
N ILE A 20 0.27 -5.03 15.87
CA ILE A 20 1.06 -5.24 14.65
C ILE A 20 2.45 -4.67 14.89
N ASN A 21 3.51 -5.36 14.48
CA ASN A 21 4.88 -4.88 14.63
C ASN A 21 5.19 -4.38 16.06
N ARG A 22 4.78 -5.17 17.06
CA ARG A 22 4.90 -4.85 18.51
C ARG A 22 4.16 -3.58 18.96
N LYS A 23 3.51 -2.84 18.06
CA LYS A 23 2.67 -1.68 18.35
C LYS A 23 1.22 -2.11 18.57
N THR A 24 0.58 -1.58 19.61
CA THR A 24 -0.87 -1.65 19.78
C THR A 24 -1.50 -0.45 19.09
N ILE A 25 -2.45 -0.70 18.20
CA ILE A 25 -3.21 0.29 17.45
C ILE A 25 -4.65 0.23 17.96
N LYS A 26 -5.19 1.35 18.42
CA LYS A 26 -6.59 1.49 18.81
C LYS A 26 -7.29 2.42 17.86
N ASP A 27 -8.50 2.08 17.43
CA ASP A 27 -9.33 2.98 16.61
C ASP A 27 -9.59 4.34 17.27
N THR A 28 -9.70 4.38 18.60
CA THR A 28 -9.83 5.61 19.39
C THR A 28 -8.69 6.59 19.17
N ASP A 29 -7.49 6.11 18.82
CA ASP A 29 -6.31 6.95 18.61
C ASP A 29 -6.45 7.83 17.35
N PHE A 30 -7.43 7.51 16.48
CA PHE A 30 -7.63 8.17 15.19
C PHE A 30 -8.89 9.04 15.14
N ASN A 31 -9.61 9.22 16.26
CA ASN A 31 -10.81 10.06 16.34
C ASN A 31 -11.86 9.76 15.24
N GLY A 32 -12.02 8.49 14.86
CA GLY A 32 -12.93 8.06 13.79
C GLY A 32 -12.41 8.28 12.37
N ASN A 33 -11.16 8.72 12.19
CA ASN A 33 -10.52 8.83 10.88
C ASN A 33 -10.06 7.44 10.40
N THR A 34 -10.92 6.79 9.63
CA THR A 34 -10.71 5.46 9.06
C THR A 34 -9.58 5.41 8.03
N GLU A 35 -9.30 6.51 7.33
CA GLU A 35 -8.19 6.59 6.37
C GLU A 35 -6.83 6.53 7.07
N LEU A 36 -6.66 7.30 8.16
CA LEU A 36 -5.43 7.29 8.95
C LEU A 36 -5.24 5.97 9.70
N LEU A 37 -6.33 5.36 10.18
CA LEU A 37 -6.28 4.03 10.79
C LEU A 37 -5.82 2.97 9.78
N LEU A 38 -6.37 2.99 8.56
CA LEU A 38 -5.95 2.09 7.48
C LEU A 38 -4.47 2.28 7.13
N GLU A 39 -4.03 3.54 6.99
CA GLU A 39 -2.64 3.88 6.75
C GLU A 39 -1.72 3.32 7.83
N GLU A 40 -2.04 3.51 9.12
CA GLU A 40 -1.21 3.00 10.21
C GLU A 40 -1.14 1.47 10.22
N ILE A 41 -2.27 0.77 10.03
CA ILE A 41 -2.31 -0.70 10.01
C ILE A 41 -1.42 -1.24 8.89
N VAL A 42 -1.53 -0.67 7.69
CA VAL A 42 -0.73 -1.10 6.53
C VAL A 42 0.75 -0.77 6.74
N TYR A 43 1.05 0.45 7.20
CA TYR A 43 2.42 0.87 7.50
C TYR A 43 3.10 -0.06 8.51
N GLN A 44 2.43 -0.39 9.62
CA GLN A 44 2.99 -1.31 10.61
C GLN A 44 3.17 -2.72 10.06
N SER A 45 2.24 -3.19 9.22
CA SER A 45 2.34 -4.52 8.60
C SER A 45 3.53 -4.63 7.63
N LEU A 46 3.82 -3.55 6.89
CA LEU A 46 4.95 -3.49 5.96
C LEU A 46 6.30 -3.39 6.69
N ASN A 47 6.33 -2.91 7.93
CA ASN A 47 7.53 -2.70 8.73
C ASN A 47 7.75 -3.80 9.80
N GLU A 48 7.11 -4.95 9.67
CA GLU A 48 7.29 -6.09 10.59
C GLU A 48 8.62 -6.82 10.32
N ASP A 49 9.68 -6.40 11.03
CA ASP A 49 11.08 -6.76 10.76
C ASP A 49 11.40 -8.26 10.66
N ASP A 50 10.63 -9.12 11.32
CA ASP A 50 10.84 -10.57 11.37
C ASP A 50 10.21 -11.34 10.20
N VAL A 51 9.51 -10.66 9.29
CA VAL A 51 8.88 -11.24 8.10
C VAL A 51 9.59 -10.73 6.84
N VAL A 52 9.74 -11.53 5.78
CA VAL A 52 10.30 -11.03 4.51
C VAL A 52 9.29 -10.16 3.75
N MET A 53 9.76 -9.13 3.03
CA MET A 53 8.87 -8.13 2.40
C MET A 53 7.77 -8.71 1.51
N MET A 54 8.06 -9.75 0.71
CA MET A 54 7.04 -10.37 -0.15
C MET A 54 5.90 -11.04 0.65
N GLU A 55 6.21 -11.62 1.80
CA GLU A 55 5.19 -12.18 2.68
C GLU A 55 4.40 -11.05 3.37
N ARG A 56 5.06 -9.94 3.76
CA ARG A 56 4.35 -8.75 4.26
C ARG A 56 3.37 -8.19 3.23
N LEU A 57 3.78 -8.09 1.97
CA LEU A 57 2.94 -7.66 0.85
C LEU A 57 1.73 -8.58 0.66
N ARG A 58 1.92 -9.90 0.72
CA ARG A 58 0.83 -10.88 0.64
C ARG A 58 -0.19 -10.71 1.77
N LEU A 59 0.29 -10.54 3.00
CA LEU A 59 -0.54 -10.31 4.18
C LEU A 59 -1.35 -9.01 4.06
N VAL A 60 -0.70 -7.93 3.64
CA VAL A 60 -1.34 -6.63 3.38
C VAL A 60 -2.38 -6.76 2.27
N PHE A 61 -2.07 -7.42 1.15
CA PHE A 61 -3.01 -7.64 0.06
C PHE A 61 -4.29 -8.33 0.54
N ASN A 62 -4.14 -9.45 1.26
CA ASN A 62 -5.27 -10.22 1.78
C ASN A 62 -6.12 -9.40 2.75
N PHE A 63 -5.47 -8.62 3.62
CA PHE A 63 -6.16 -7.68 4.50
C PHE A 63 -6.98 -6.65 3.72
N LEU A 64 -6.38 -5.99 2.72
CA LEU A 64 -7.03 -4.96 1.91
C LEU A 64 -8.21 -5.51 1.10
N VAL A 65 -8.05 -6.69 0.49
CA VAL A 65 -9.13 -7.36 -0.26
C VAL A 65 -10.29 -7.70 0.66
N ASN A 66 -10.01 -8.29 1.83
CA ASN A 66 -11.05 -8.64 2.79
C ASN A 66 -11.77 -7.40 3.30
N TYR A 67 -11.03 -6.33 3.59
CA TYR A 67 -11.64 -5.09 4.05
C TYR A 67 -12.50 -4.42 2.97
N THR A 68 -12.03 -4.41 1.72
CA THR A 68 -12.83 -3.93 0.58
C THR A 68 -14.10 -4.75 0.38
N LYS A 69 -14.04 -6.08 0.54
CA LYS A 69 -15.24 -6.95 0.54
C LYS A 69 -16.20 -6.56 1.65
N THR A 70 -15.72 -6.33 2.87
CA THR A 70 -16.57 -5.88 3.99
C THR A 70 -17.26 -4.55 3.68
N ILE A 71 -16.55 -3.57 3.11
CA ILE A 71 -17.12 -2.25 2.75
C ILE A 71 -18.18 -2.36 1.65
N THR A 72 -18.09 -3.37 0.79
CA THR A 72 -18.95 -3.57 -0.38
C THR A 72 -20.00 -4.66 -0.19
N ASP A 73 -20.30 -5.04 1.06
CA ASP A 73 -21.26 -6.09 1.39
C ASP A 73 -20.97 -7.42 0.65
N ASN A 74 -19.68 -7.76 0.53
CA ASN A 74 -19.13 -8.93 -0.17
C ASN A 74 -19.41 -9.01 -1.68
N THR A 75 -19.78 -7.89 -2.32
CA THR A 75 -19.96 -7.85 -3.78
C THR A 75 -18.67 -7.62 -4.56
N PHE A 76 -17.62 -7.11 -3.91
CA PHE A 76 -16.31 -6.92 -4.53
C PHE A 76 -15.62 -8.25 -4.85
N THR A 77 -15.24 -8.41 -6.12
CA THR A 77 -14.35 -9.48 -6.58
C THR A 77 -13.02 -8.86 -6.99
N PRO A 78 -11.90 -9.21 -6.35
CA PRO A 78 -10.60 -8.68 -6.74
C PRO A 78 -10.28 -9.12 -8.17
N PRO A 79 -9.81 -8.21 -9.04
CA PRO A 79 -9.54 -8.53 -10.45
C PRO A 79 -8.34 -9.47 -10.62
N PHE A 80 -7.44 -9.50 -9.64
CA PHE A 80 -6.24 -10.32 -9.65
C PHE A 80 -6.07 -11.05 -8.32
N ASN A 81 -5.45 -12.23 -8.40
CA ASN A 81 -5.01 -13.00 -7.25
C ASN A 81 -3.49 -12.83 -7.10
N PHE A 82 -3.03 -12.53 -5.87
CA PHE A 82 -1.62 -12.27 -5.58
C PHE A 82 -0.71 -13.44 -5.95
N ASP A 83 -1.17 -14.68 -5.71
CA ASP A 83 -0.37 -15.88 -5.94
C ASP A 83 -0.22 -16.19 -7.45
N ASP A 84 -1.09 -15.65 -8.30
CA ASP A 84 -1.04 -15.82 -9.76
C ASP A 84 -0.12 -14.78 -10.45
N VAL A 85 0.29 -13.74 -9.73
CA VAL A 85 1.21 -12.71 -10.24
C VAL A 85 2.63 -13.25 -10.29
N LYS A 86 3.30 -13.07 -11.43
CA LYS A 86 4.58 -13.75 -11.71
C LYS A 86 5.79 -13.06 -11.10
N THR A 87 5.85 -11.73 -11.15
CA THR A 87 7.05 -10.99 -10.73
C THR A 87 6.81 -10.31 -9.38
N ASP A 88 7.89 -10.15 -8.61
CA ASP A 88 7.85 -9.46 -7.32
C ASP A 88 7.47 -7.98 -7.49
N ARG A 89 7.85 -7.37 -8.62
CA ARG A 89 7.47 -6.00 -8.97
C ARG A 89 5.97 -5.90 -9.23
N ASP A 90 5.40 -6.77 -10.05
CA ASP A 90 3.95 -6.76 -10.34
C ASP A 90 3.13 -7.06 -9.08
N LYS A 91 3.64 -7.90 -8.18
CA LYS A 91 3.03 -8.12 -6.86
C LYS A 91 2.98 -6.84 -6.05
N LEU A 92 4.09 -6.10 -6.00
CA LEU A 92 4.14 -4.81 -5.32
C LEU A 92 3.17 -3.79 -5.93
N GLU A 93 3.13 -3.66 -7.26
CA GLU A 93 2.14 -2.79 -7.94
C GLU A 93 0.70 -3.18 -7.59
N LEU A 94 0.40 -4.49 -7.60
CA LEU A 94 -0.93 -4.99 -7.24
C LEU A 94 -1.33 -4.57 -5.82
N VAL A 95 -0.40 -4.62 -4.86
CA VAL A 95 -0.66 -4.17 -3.48
C VAL A 95 -0.87 -2.65 -3.41
N ILE A 96 -0.06 -1.87 -4.12
CA ILE A 96 -0.20 -0.41 -4.19
C ILE A 96 -1.58 -0.03 -4.75
N GLU A 97 -1.99 -0.63 -5.86
CA GLU A 97 -3.28 -0.34 -6.49
C GLU A 97 -4.46 -0.77 -5.61
N GLN A 98 -4.38 -1.96 -5.00
CA GLN A 98 -5.40 -2.40 -4.05
C GLN A 98 -5.46 -1.47 -2.81
N TYR A 99 -4.32 -0.96 -2.34
CA TYR A 99 -4.28 0.00 -1.24
C TYR A 99 -4.98 1.31 -1.60
N LYS A 100 -4.66 1.90 -2.76
CA LYS A 100 -5.32 3.12 -3.27
C LYS A 100 -6.83 2.95 -3.37
N LEU A 101 -7.29 1.83 -3.94
CA LEU A 101 -8.72 1.51 -4.02
C LEU A 101 -9.35 1.41 -2.62
N THR A 102 -8.73 0.66 -1.71
CA THR A 102 -9.29 0.47 -0.35
C THR A 102 -9.36 1.80 0.39
N LYS A 103 -8.32 2.64 0.29
CA LYS A 103 -8.26 3.98 0.89
C LYS A 103 -9.35 4.90 0.33
N TYR A 104 -9.55 4.88 -0.99
CA TYR A 104 -10.66 5.57 -1.63
C TYR A 104 -12.02 5.15 -1.06
N MET A 105 -12.26 3.84 -0.90
CA MET A 105 -13.53 3.32 -0.41
C MET A 105 -13.80 3.75 1.04
N VAL A 106 -12.79 3.70 1.93
CA VAL A 106 -12.94 4.12 3.33
C VAL A 106 -13.06 5.64 3.51
N SER A 107 -12.56 6.45 2.57
CA SER A 107 -12.76 7.91 2.53
C SER A 107 -14.22 8.33 2.23
N GLY A 108 -15.12 7.34 2.16
CA GLY A 108 -16.50 7.51 1.73
C GLY A 108 -16.65 7.64 0.22
N GLY A 109 -15.63 7.32 -0.58
CA GLY A 109 -15.64 7.52 -2.04
C GLY A 109 -16.85 6.91 -2.75
N ALA A 110 -17.16 5.64 -2.44
CA ALA A 110 -18.31 4.94 -3.01
C ALA A 110 -19.67 5.53 -2.59
N ILE A 111 -19.78 6.02 -1.35
CA ILE A 111 -21.03 6.56 -0.79
C ILE A 111 -21.24 8.01 -1.23
N ALA A 112 -20.16 8.80 -1.26
CA ALA A 112 -20.16 10.20 -1.67
C ALA A 112 -20.12 10.37 -3.20
N LYS A 113 -20.09 9.27 -3.96
CA LYS A 113 -19.92 9.26 -5.43
C LYS A 113 -18.77 10.16 -5.88
N LYS A 114 -17.67 10.16 -5.10
CA LYS A 114 -16.46 10.87 -5.50
C LYS A 114 -16.00 10.29 -6.83
N ASP A 115 -15.39 11.12 -7.66
CA ASP A 115 -14.78 10.62 -8.89
C ASP A 115 -13.49 9.90 -8.51
N TYR A 116 -13.40 8.60 -8.81
CA TYR A 116 -12.23 7.79 -8.49
C TYR A 116 -10.99 8.28 -9.26
N MET A 117 -11.14 8.72 -10.51
CA MET A 117 -10.03 9.28 -11.29
C MET A 117 -9.53 10.56 -10.66
N LYS A 118 -10.45 11.44 -10.24
CA LYS A 118 -10.08 12.67 -9.53
C LYS A 118 -9.39 12.39 -8.19
N TYR A 119 -9.85 11.38 -7.44
CA TYR A 119 -9.17 10.94 -6.22
C TYR A 119 -7.75 10.45 -6.49
N LEU A 120 -7.56 9.65 -7.55
CA LEU A 120 -6.24 9.19 -7.95
C LEU A 120 -5.34 10.35 -8.33
N GLU A 121 -5.82 11.32 -9.11
CA GLU A 121 -5.07 12.54 -9.43
C GLU A 121 -4.65 13.30 -8.16
N GLU A 122 -5.57 13.49 -7.20
CA GLU A 122 -5.29 14.15 -5.92
C GLU A 122 -4.28 13.38 -5.06
N LEU A 123 -4.32 12.04 -5.12
CA LEU A 123 -3.41 11.16 -4.39
C LEU A 123 -2.04 11.06 -5.07
N GLU A 124 -1.96 11.23 -6.38
CA GLU A 124 -0.72 11.31 -7.16
C GLU A 124 -0.03 12.67 -7.04
N LEU A 125 -0.73 13.72 -6.56
CA LEU A 125 -0.07 14.97 -6.17
C LEU A 125 1.00 14.67 -5.12
N TYR A 126 2.25 14.99 -5.44
CA TYR A 126 3.42 14.68 -4.62
C TYR A 126 3.25 15.08 -3.15
N GLU A 127 2.58 16.22 -2.87
CA GLU A 127 2.36 16.67 -1.50
C GLU A 127 1.42 15.73 -0.70
N THR A 128 0.37 15.21 -1.33
CA THR A 128 -0.56 14.26 -0.71
C THR A 128 0.09 12.88 -0.62
N PHE A 129 0.71 12.45 -1.72
CA PHE A 129 1.39 11.17 -1.85
C PHE A 129 2.51 10.97 -0.81
N SER A 130 3.38 11.98 -0.67
CA SER A 130 4.56 11.90 0.20
C SER A 130 4.24 11.90 1.70
N LYS A 131 3.01 12.29 2.08
CA LYS A 131 2.56 12.26 3.48
C LYS A 131 2.02 10.89 3.89
N ASP A 132 1.66 10.04 2.93
CA ASP A 132 1.16 8.68 3.17
C ASP A 132 2.32 7.72 3.44
N LYS A 133 2.45 7.28 4.70
CA LYS A 133 3.59 6.46 5.12
C LYS A 133 3.53 5.04 4.54
N ALA A 134 2.33 4.51 4.30
CA ALA A 134 2.16 3.17 3.75
C ALA A 134 2.60 3.15 2.28
N ILE A 135 2.14 4.13 1.49
CA ILE A 135 2.57 4.31 0.10
C ILE A 135 4.07 4.55 0.03
N MET A 136 4.59 5.48 0.82
CA MET A 136 6.03 5.78 0.81
C MET A 136 6.88 4.54 1.13
N THR A 137 6.46 3.70 2.08
CA THR A 137 7.15 2.43 2.38
C THR A 137 7.20 1.50 1.16
N MET A 138 6.09 1.37 0.42
CA MET A 138 6.03 0.53 -0.78
C MET A 138 6.87 1.11 -1.93
N ILE A 139 6.89 2.43 -2.09
CA ILE A 139 7.63 3.12 -3.14
C ILE A 139 9.14 3.11 -2.86
N ASP A 140 9.55 3.34 -1.61
CA ASP A 140 10.96 3.22 -1.21
C ASP A 140 11.48 1.82 -1.49
N TYR A 141 10.68 0.79 -1.17
CA TYR A 141 11.01 -0.58 -1.52
C TYR A 141 11.07 -0.80 -3.04
N LYS A 142 10.12 -0.26 -3.80
CA LYS A 142 10.09 -0.33 -5.27
C LYS A 142 11.38 0.23 -5.87
N ILE A 143 11.78 1.42 -5.46
CA ILE A 143 13.00 2.08 -5.92
C ILE A 143 14.23 1.28 -5.49
N ALA A 144 14.33 0.91 -4.22
CA ALA A 144 15.49 0.19 -3.70
C ALA A 144 15.71 -1.16 -4.41
N ARG A 145 14.64 -1.86 -4.77
CA ARG A 145 14.71 -3.22 -5.32
C ARG A 145 14.73 -3.26 -6.84
N PHE A 146 13.96 -2.40 -7.49
CA PHE A 146 13.67 -2.48 -8.94
C PHE A 146 14.15 -1.26 -9.72
N SER A 147 14.92 -0.34 -9.12
CA SER A 147 15.38 0.86 -9.86
C SER A 147 16.08 0.51 -11.18
N ASN A 148 16.91 -0.54 -11.21
CA ASN A 148 17.64 -0.91 -12.43
C ASN A 148 16.66 -1.24 -13.57
N GLU A 149 15.65 -2.07 -13.30
CA GLU A 149 14.59 -2.43 -14.27
C GLU A 149 13.81 -1.18 -14.71
N ILE A 150 13.47 -0.30 -13.77
CA ILE A 150 12.74 0.94 -14.06
C ILE A 150 13.56 1.86 -14.98
N PHE A 151 14.84 2.07 -14.68
CA PHE A 151 15.70 2.88 -15.54
C PHE A 151 15.86 2.25 -16.92
N GLU A 152 16.07 0.93 -17.00
CA GLU A 152 16.23 0.23 -18.28
C GLU A 152 14.98 0.37 -19.16
N GLU A 153 13.78 0.26 -18.58
CA GLU A 153 12.50 0.53 -19.26
C GLU A 153 12.39 1.97 -19.75
N MET A 154 12.95 2.93 -19.00
CA MET A 154 13.04 4.33 -19.40
C MET A 154 14.14 4.58 -20.46
N GLY A 155 14.83 3.55 -20.93
CA GLY A 155 15.92 3.67 -21.89
C GLY A 155 17.22 4.21 -21.30
N VAL A 156 17.39 4.08 -19.98
CA VAL A 156 18.52 4.60 -19.23
C VAL A 156 19.15 3.48 -18.41
N LYS A 157 20.46 3.48 -18.22
CA LYS A 157 21.15 2.48 -17.39
C LYS A 157 21.85 3.15 -16.22
N ILE A 158 21.70 2.61 -15.01
CA ILE A 158 22.59 2.97 -13.89
C ILE A 158 23.96 2.34 -14.16
N ILE A 159 24.99 3.18 -14.33
CA ILE A 159 26.36 2.72 -14.54
C ILE A 159 27.21 2.85 -13.27
N ASP A 160 26.80 3.69 -12.32
CA ASP A 160 27.46 3.84 -11.03
C ASP A 160 26.50 4.34 -9.94
N ARG A 161 26.78 4.01 -8.69
CA ARG A 161 26.07 4.49 -7.50
C ARG A 161 27.09 5.12 -6.54
N LEU A 162 26.90 6.40 -6.25
CA LEU A 162 27.78 7.16 -5.38
C LEU A 162 27.41 6.93 -3.91
N ASP A 163 28.40 7.05 -3.02
CA ASP A 163 28.25 6.84 -1.56
C ASP A 163 27.22 7.77 -0.90
N ASN A 164 26.91 8.91 -1.53
CA ASN A 164 25.90 9.86 -1.07
C ASN A 164 24.47 9.54 -1.56
N GLY A 165 24.27 8.40 -2.21
CA GLY A 165 22.97 7.96 -2.75
C GLY A 165 22.65 8.49 -4.15
N ALA A 166 23.50 9.34 -4.74
CA ALA A 166 23.35 9.75 -6.13
C ALA A 166 23.70 8.60 -7.09
N VAL A 167 23.19 8.65 -8.32
CA VAL A 167 23.43 7.64 -9.36
C VAL A 167 23.95 8.29 -10.62
N ILE A 168 24.90 7.64 -11.29
CA ILE A 168 25.35 8.02 -12.64
C ILE A 168 24.53 7.21 -13.64
N LEU A 169 23.87 7.93 -14.54
CA LEU A 169 22.97 7.38 -15.54
C LEU A 169 23.60 7.49 -16.94
N GLN A 170 23.44 6.45 -17.74
CA GLN A 170 23.77 6.42 -19.16
C GLN A 170 22.49 6.34 -19.97
N ASP A 171 22.25 7.32 -20.85
CA ASP A 171 21.22 7.20 -21.88
C ASP A 171 21.60 6.09 -22.86
N MET A 172 20.69 5.14 -23.08
CA MET A 172 20.89 4.02 -23.99
C MET A 172 20.49 4.34 -25.44
N GLY A 173 19.98 5.55 -25.72
CA GLY A 173 19.58 5.97 -27.06
C GLY A 173 18.40 5.20 -27.64
N LEU A 174 17.58 4.58 -26.78
CA LEU A 174 16.41 3.79 -27.16
C LEU A 174 15.22 4.64 -27.58
N TYR A 175 15.15 5.89 -27.10
CA TYR A 175 14.19 6.89 -27.55
C TYR A 175 14.87 7.85 -28.51
N LYS A 176 14.64 7.68 -29.82
CA LYS A 176 14.96 8.70 -30.82
C LYS A 176 13.84 9.74 -30.83
N ASN A 177 14.18 11.00 -30.59
CA ASN A 177 13.30 12.14 -30.91
C ASN A 177 12.88 12.11 -32.38
#